data_AF-A0AB38NYU0-F1
#
_entry.id   AF-A0AB38NYU0-F1
#
_cell.length_a   1.000
_cell.length_b   1.000
_cell.length_c   1.000
_cell.angle_alpha   90.00
_cell.angle_beta   90.00
_cell.angle_gamma   90.00
#
_symmetry.space_group_name_H-M   'P 1'
#
loop_
_entity.id
_entity.type
_entity.pdbx_description
1 polymer ?
#
loop_
_entity_poly.entity_id
_entity_poly.type
_entity_poly.pdbx_seq_one_letter_code
_entity_poly.pdbx_strand_id
1 'polypeptide(L)'
;GHSRLDIGDLISQGWSKFHSRFKENRLKRKAEGEERTRALRDAERSRKEVEQSVRAQVNREIRQGKHMSLTFSSIKELIAERVRMRMVKSRRYTSRLSPS
;
A
#
# COMPACT_ATOMS: atom_id res chain seq x y z
N GLY A 1 -35.77 -11.57 -24.74
CA GLY A 1 -35.44 -12.89 -24.16
C GLY A 1 -34.03 -12.84 -23.64
N HIS A 2 -33.84 -12.78 -22.33
CA HIS A 2 -32.53 -13.00 -21.73
C HIS A 2 -32.39 -14.51 -21.53
N SER A 3 -31.41 -15.13 -22.19
CA SER A 3 -31.07 -16.53 -21.93
C SER A 3 -30.72 -16.63 -20.45
N ARG A 4 -31.54 -17.36 -19.69
CA ARG A 4 -31.24 -17.68 -18.29
C ARG A 4 -30.00 -18.55 -18.35
N LEU A 5 -28.89 -18.02 -17.83
CA LEU A 5 -27.63 -18.74 -17.70
C LEU A 5 -27.91 -20.17 -17.19
N ASP A 6 -27.24 -21.15 -17.79
CA ASP A 6 -27.33 -22.53 -17.31
C ASP A 6 -26.81 -22.61 -15.86
N ILE A 7 -27.27 -23.62 -15.12
CA ILE A 7 -26.88 -23.83 -13.72
C ILE A 7 -25.36 -23.95 -13.61
N GLY A 8 -24.69 -24.60 -14.58
CA GLY A 8 -23.23 -24.68 -14.62
C GLY A 8 -22.54 -23.32 -14.76
N ASP A 9 -23.11 -22.42 -15.57
CA ASP A 9 -22.60 -21.06 -15.76
C ASP A 9 -22.81 -20.19 -14.52
N LEU A 10 -23.96 -20.34 -13.86
CA LEU A 10 -24.25 -19.66 -12.59
C LEU A 10 -23.29 -20.10 -11.48
N ILE A 11 -23.02 -21.40 -11.37
CA ILE A 11 -22.07 -21.96 -10.41
C ILE A 11 -20.65 -21.43 -10.70
N SER A 12 -20.23 -21.46 -11.97
CA SER A 12 -18.91 -20.99 -12.39
C SER A 12 -18.72 -19.49 -12.11
N GLN A 13 -19.73 -18.67 -12.37
CA GLN A 13 -19.72 -17.24 -12.03
C GLN A 13 -19.65 -17.00 -10.53
N GLY A 14 -20.41 -17.77 -9.74
CA GLY A 14 -20.36 -17.72 -8.28
C GLY A 14 -18.96 -18.00 -7.74
N TRP A 15 -18.33 -19.08 -8.23
CA TRP A 15 -16.97 -19.46 -7.85
C TRP A 15 -15.92 -18.44 -8.28
N SER A 16 -16.00 -17.93 -9.51
CA SER A 16 -15.08 -16.90 -10.01
C SER A 16 -15.15 -15.61 -9.17
N LYS A 17 -16.37 -15.19 -8.81
CA LYS A 17 -16.60 -14.02 -7.95
C LYS A 17 -16.04 -14.25 -6.54
N PHE A 18 -16.24 -15.43 -5.97
CA PHE A 18 -15.67 -15.78 -4.67
C PHE A 18 -14.14 -15.78 -4.70
N HIS A 19 -13.51 -16.43 -5.69
CA HIS A 19 -12.06 -16.45 -5.84
C HIS A 19 -11.47 -15.05 -5.99
N SER A 20 -12.12 -14.19 -6.79
CA SER A 20 -11.70 -12.80 -6.98
C SER A 20 -11.71 -12.05 -5.65
N ARG A 21 -12.82 -12.11 -4.90
CA ARG A 21 -12.93 -11.48 -3.57
C ARG A 21 -11.94 -12.04 -2.55
N PHE A 22 -11.73 -13.35 -2.56
CA PHE A 22 -10.77 -13.99 -1.66
C PHE A 22 -9.34 -13.53 -1.98
N LYS A 23 -8.97 -13.48 -3.27
CA LYS A 23 -7.67 -12.99 -3.73
C LYS A 23 -7.47 -11.52 -3.35
N GLU A 24 -8.45 -10.67 -3.59
CA GLU A 24 -8.43 -9.26 -3.22
C GLU A 24 -8.24 -9.08 -1.72
N ASN A 25 -9.01 -9.79 -0.90
CA ASN A 25 -8.89 -9.73 0.56
C ASN A 25 -7.50 -10.18 1.02
N ARG A 26 -7.01 -11.31 0.50
CA ARG A 26 -5.67 -11.81 0.80
C ARG A 26 -4.58 -10.81 0.44
N LEU A 27 -4.66 -10.18 -0.74
CA LEU A 27 -3.71 -9.16 -1.18
C LEU A 27 -3.76 -7.92 -0.29
N LYS A 28 -4.97 -7.46 0.07
CA LYS A 28 -5.16 -6.35 1.02
C LYS A 28 -4.51 -6.64 2.37
N ARG A 29 -4.77 -7.81 2.95
CA ARG A 29 -4.17 -8.24 4.23
C ARG A 29 -2.65 -8.34 4.16
N LYS A 30 -2.12 -8.83 3.02
CA LYS A 30 -0.67 -8.87 2.80
C LYS A 30 -0.08 -7.45 2.77
N ALA A 31 -0.69 -6.53 2.04
CA ALA A 31 -0.25 -5.13 1.97
C ALA A 31 -0.28 -4.45 3.35
N GLU A 32 -1.35 -4.64 4.13
CA GLU A 32 -1.44 -4.16 5.52
C GLU A 32 -0.33 -4.76 6.40
N GLY A 33 0.02 -6.03 6.21
CA GLY A 33 1.12 -6.68 6.95
C GLY A 33 2.50 -6.14 6.61
N GLU A 34 2.77 -5.87 5.34
CA GLU A 34 4.01 -5.25 4.87
C GLU A 34 4.13 -3.81 5.39
N GLU A 35 3.00 -3.07 5.40
CA GLU A 35 2.95 -1.73 5.95
C GLU A 35 3.23 -1.71 7.46
N ARG A 36 2.61 -2.60 8.24
CA ARG A 36 2.88 -2.73 9.68
C ARG A 36 4.34 -3.10 9.96
N THR A 37 4.89 -4.05 9.20
CA THR A 37 6.31 -4.42 9.32
C THR A 37 7.23 -3.23 9.06
N ARG A 38 6.89 -2.39 8.07
CA ARG A 38 7.62 -1.15 7.80
C ARG A 38 7.48 -0.15 8.94
N ALA A 39 6.26 0.03 9.46
CA ALA A 39 5.99 0.93 10.59
C ALA A 39 6.75 0.52 11.86
N LEU A 40 6.83 -0.78 12.15
CA LEU A 40 7.64 -1.33 13.25
C LEU A 40 9.12 -0.98 13.09
N ARG A 41 9.70 -1.24 11.91
CA ARG A 41 11.09 -0.87 11.61
C ARG A 41 11.33 0.64 11.71
N ASP A 42 10.34 1.45 11.35
CA ASP A 42 10.45 2.90 11.42
C ASP A 42 10.25 3.45 12.85
N ALA A 43 9.65 2.66 13.76
CA ALA A 43 9.51 3.04 15.16
C ALA A 43 10.86 3.02 15.89
N GLU A 44 11.76 2.12 15.48
CA GLU A 44 13.12 2.00 16.00
C GLU A 44 14.12 3.00 15.37
N ARG A 45 13.70 3.70 14.30
CA ARG A 45 14.56 4.62 13.54
C ARG A 45 14.35 6.07 13.91
N SER A 46 15.41 6.85 13.78
CA SER A 46 15.33 8.30 13.82
C SER A 46 14.61 8.86 12.59
N ARG A 47 14.03 10.05 12.73
CA ARG A 47 13.40 10.78 11.61
C ARG A 47 14.36 10.96 10.43
N LYS A 48 15.66 11.19 10.69
CA LYS A 48 16.68 11.36 9.65
C LYS A 48 16.89 10.08 8.83
N GLU A 49 16.93 8.92 9.48
CA GLU A 49 17.06 7.62 8.81
C GLU A 49 15.82 7.28 7.98
N VAL A 50 14.63 7.57 8.51
CA VAL A 50 13.37 7.44 7.76
C VAL A 50 13.40 8.34 6.52
N GLU A 51 13.85 9.58 6.65
CA GLU A 51 13.98 10.53 5.54
C GLU A 51 14.96 10.05 4.47
N GLN A 52 16.13 9.54 4.85
CA GLN A 52 17.08 8.93 3.91
C GLN A 52 16.47 7.75 3.17
N SER A 53 15.75 6.87 3.89
CA SER A 53 15.02 5.74 3.29
C SER A 53 13.95 6.20 2.29
N VAL A 54 13.18 7.24 2.61
CA VAL A 54 12.17 7.82 1.70
C VAL A 54 12.83 8.42 0.47
N ARG A 55 13.92 9.17 0.62
CA ARG A 55 14.66 9.75 -0.52
C ARG A 55 15.18 8.66 -1.45
N ALA A 56 15.77 7.59 -0.90
CA ALA A 56 16.23 6.46 -1.70
C ALA A 56 15.08 5.78 -2.46
N GLN A 57 13.90 5.67 -1.84
CA GLN A 57 12.69 5.15 -2.49
C GLN A 57 12.23 6.06 -3.63
N VAL A 58 12.09 7.37 -3.38
CA VAL A 58 11.66 8.35 -4.38
C VAL A 58 12.62 8.39 -5.57
N ASN A 59 13.93 8.36 -5.32
CA ASN A 59 14.93 8.27 -6.39
C ASN A 59 14.78 6.99 -7.23
N ARG A 60 14.44 5.86 -6.61
CA ARG A 60 14.15 4.62 -7.34
C ARG A 60 12.88 4.76 -8.20
N GLU A 61 11.84 5.41 -7.67
CA GLU A 61 10.61 5.68 -8.41
C GLU A 61 10.86 6.60 -9.61
N ILE A 62 11.69 7.64 -9.45
CA ILE A 62 12.10 8.54 -10.54
C ILE A 62 12.85 7.76 -11.64
N ARG A 63 13.79 6.87 -11.25
CA ARG A 63 14.48 5.99 -12.22
C ARG A 63 13.55 5.04 -12.96
N GLN A 64 12.40 4.70 -12.37
CA GLN A 64 11.35 3.89 -13.00
C GLN A 64 10.40 4.71 -13.87
N GLY A 65 10.68 6.00 -14.09
CA GLY A 65 9.82 6.89 -14.87
C GLY A 65 8.58 7.38 -14.13
N LYS A 66 8.49 7.19 -12.81
CA LYS A 66 7.42 7.81 -12.01
C LYS A 66 7.78 9.26 -11.71
N HIS A 67 6.76 10.09 -11.47
CA HIS A 67 6.92 11.50 -11.07
C HIS A 67 7.63 12.38 -12.12
N MET A 68 7.73 11.95 -13.38
CA MET A 68 8.40 12.72 -14.45
C MET A 68 7.74 14.08 -14.73
N SER A 69 6.45 14.23 -14.41
CA SER A 69 5.72 15.48 -14.52
C SER A 69 5.86 16.41 -13.30
N LEU A 70 6.47 15.95 -12.21
CA LEU A 70 6.61 16.75 -11.00
C LEU A 70 7.84 17.65 -11.06
N THR A 71 7.69 18.87 -10.57
CA THR A 71 8.81 19.79 -10.38
C THR A 71 9.66 19.36 -9.17
N PHE A 72 10.88 19.89 -9.09
CA PHE A 72 11.77 19.62 -7.95
C PHE A 72 11.17 20.04 -6.59
N SER A 73 10.40 21.13 -6.53
CA SER A 73 9.71 21.55 -5.32
C SER A 73 8.62 20.54 -4.92
N SER A 74 7.81 20.08 -5.87
CA SER A 74 6.80 19.05 -5.63
C SER A 74 7.42 17.73 -5.17
N ILE A 75 8.61 17.37 -5.66
CA ILE A 75 9.34 16.18 -5.18
C ILE A 75 9.79 16.36 -3.73
N LYS A 76 10.26 17.56 -3.33
CA LYS A 76 10.61 17.84 -1.93
C LYS A 76 9.38 17.73 -1.02
N GLU A 77 8.24 18.26 -1.44
CA GLU A 77 6.97 18.17 -0.71
C GLU A 77 6.51 16.72 -0.58
N LEU A 78 6.57 15.94 -1.66
CA LEU A 78 6.27 14.50 -1.65
C LEU A 78 7.14 13.74 -0.65
N ILE A 79 8.44 14.03 -0.60
CA ILE A 79 9.36 13.43 0.39
C ILE A 79 8.93 13.82 1.81
N ALA A 80 8.68 15.11 2.06
CA ALA A 80 8.27 15.60 3.38
C ALA A 80 6.95 14.96 3.84
N GLU A 81 5.97 14.84 2.95
CA GLU A 81 4.69 14.22 3.23
C GLU A 81 4.84 12.72 3.52
N ARG A 82 5.62 11.99 2.71
CA ARG A 82 5.89 10.56 2.95
C ARG A 82 6.62 10.31 4.26
N VAL A 83 7.57 11.18 4.62
CA VAL A 83 8.23 11.13 5.93
C VAL A 83 7.21 11.36 7.03
N ARG A 84 6.39 12.41 6.94
CA ARG A 84 5.32 12.69 7.91
C ARG A 84 4.40 11.48 8.09
N MET A 85 3.93 10.89 6.99
CA MET A 85 3.04 9.73 7.01
C MET A 85 3.70 8.49 7.62
N ARG A 86 4.98 8.21 7.29
CA ARG A 86 5.72 7.10 7.91
C ARG A 86 5.91 7.31 9.41
N MET A 87 6.22 8.54 9.83
CA MET A 87 6.37 8.88 11.25
C MET A 87 5.05 8.79 12.02
N VAL A 88 3.92 9.12 11.40
CA VAL A 88 2.60 8.92 12.02
C VAL A 88 2.30 7.42 12.13
N LYS A 89 2.57 6.65 11.07
CA LYS A 89 2.36 5.20 11.06
C LYS A 89 3.26 4.47 12.06
N SER A 90 4.52 4.84 12.20
CA SER A 90 5.42 4.21 13.18
C SER A 90 4.93 4.34 14.63
N ARG A 91 4.17 5.40 14.94
CA ARG A 91 3.62 5.65 16.27
C ARG A 91 2.30 4.94 16.56
N ARG A 92 1.48 4.68 15.52
CA ARG A 92 0.07 4.25 15.70
C ARG A 92 -0.30 2.97 14.95
N TYR A 93 0.58 2.47 14.09
CA TYR A 93 0.29 1.42 13.10
C TYR A 93 1.23 0.22 13.24
N THR A 94 1.51 -0.18 14.48
CA THR A 94 2.38 -1.31 14.82
C THR A 94 1.58 -2.56 15.19
N SER A 95 0.38 -2.40 15.73
CA SER A 95 -0.51 -3.49 16.13
C SER A 95 -1.44 -3.96 15.00
N ARG A 96 -1.97 -5.19 15.13
CA ARG A 96 -3.00 -5.76 14.22
C ARG A 96 -4.41 -5.25 14.53
N LEU A 97 -4.58 -4.65 15.71
CA LEU A 97 -5.84 -4.06 16.15
C LEU A 97 -5.91 -2.66 15.53
N SER A 98 -7.06 -2.27 15.01
CA SER A 98 -7.27 -0.90 14.55
C SER A 98 -6.94 0.06 15.69
N PRO A 99 -6.20 1.16 15.46
CA PRO A 99 -6.08 2.20 16.47
C PRO A 99 -7.50 2.72 16.75
N SER A 100 -7.98 2.45 17.97
CA SER A 100 -9.23 2.99 18.52
C SER A 100 -9.23 4.52 18.51
#